data_AF-A0A821U3V1-F1
#
_entry.id   AF-A0A821U3V1-F1
#
_cell.length_a   1.000
_cell.length_b   1.000
_cell.length_c   1.000
_cell.angle_alpha   90.00
_cell.angle_beta   90.00
_cell.angle_gamma   90.00
#
_symmetry.space_group_name_H-M   'P 1'
#
loop_
_entity.id
_entity.type
_entity.pdbx_description
1 polymer ?
#
loop_
_entity_poly.entity_id
_entity_poly.type
_entity_poly.pdbx_seq_one_letter_code
_entity_poly.pdbx_strand_id
1 'polypeptide(L)'
;MSAAKENRKEDSRRCSKCGKSTAKENVSLFRFPNPGVRNLLRCTLWAKYLFPSDEQHTSIAFQKKLYAEHRMLCQNHFHEGDFTDGTKKSLLRTAVPHEIGPVFIPAVTLPDNLQPGPSHIPQEPQAGPSKRIPLREIGNFQSTTDVLESEKIDKESKTYKKCLKYMHSVCQLRNRIKNMKLKLQLNALTESNSLRKLSEKISPTFALLLQGQLRNYNKKITGRRWTKEEKIVALRLFKRSPTCYRLLRRLFYLPSPGTLKALLNRVPFAIGITEPVLEVLKQFLKTQQRSDNNYILMFDEISLKKHFDYNPKEDVIDGYQDHGAQGRSPNVASHALVFMVAGIRKTVKQPIAHFFSSGFSTADRLAVLLKEILQQCFASGINISATVCDMDGVNRRALSILGATVERPYITVHNKEIVTLFDTPHLVKCFRNLFLKYDIECTTNISSEDKKGKGVAKWSHIKDFFEIDNKNQILYEASASALKRKMKIIMHK
;
A
#
# COMPACT_ATOMS: atom_id res chain seq x y z
N MET A 1 54.09 -13.03 10.45
CA MET A 1 53.75 -13.83 9.24
C MET A 1 52.26 -13.76 8.82
N SER A 2 51.44 -12.81 9.31
CA SER A 2 50.02 -12.70 8.92
C SER A 2 49.74 -11.65 7.82
N ALA A 3 50.53 -10.57 7.74
CA ALA A 3 50.35 -9.53 6.70
C ALA A 3 50.79 -9.98 5.28
N ALA A 4 51.68 -10.98 5.17
CA ALA A 4 52.14 -11.49 3.88
C ALA A 4 51.17 -12.47 3.20
N LYS A 5 50.16 -12.98 3.93
CA LYS A 5 49.12 -13.88 3.38
C LYS A 5 47.90 -13.12 2.81
N GLU A 6 47.65 -11.89 3.25
CA GLU A 6 46.58 -11.05 2.69
C GLU A 6 46.96 -10.47 1.32
N ASN A 7 48.21 -10.01 1.15
CA ASN A 7 48.67 -9.46 -0.14
C ASN A 7 48.71 -10.49 -1.29
N ARG A 8 48.83 -11.79 -1.02
CA ARG A 8 48.79 -12.81 -2.09
C ARG A 8 47.38 -13.12 -2.62
N LYS A 9 46.31 -12.73 -1.92
CA LYS A 9 44.91 -12.97 -2.33
C LYS A 9 44.31 -11.85 -3.18
N GLU A 10 44.86 -10.63 -3.10
CA GLU A 10 44.42 -9.52 -3.95
C GLU A 10 45.01 -9.59 -5.37
N ASP A 11 46.20 -10.16 -5.54
CA ASP A 11 46.87 -10.31 -6.84
C ASP A 11 46.28 -11.40 -7.76
N SER A 12 45.41 -12.28 -7.25
CA SER A 12 44.85 -13.40 -8.03
C SER A 12 43.48 -13.11 -8.65
N ARG A 13 42.84 -11.98 -8.31
CA ARG A 13 41.47 -11.68 -8.77
C ARG A 13 41.52 -10.97 -10.11
N ARG A 14 41.01 -11.64 -11.15
CA ARG A 14 40.97 -11.13 -12.52
C ARG A 14 39.54 -11.09 -13.04
N CYS A 15 39.25 -10.12 -13.90
CA CYS A 15 38.02 -10.09 -14.66
C CYS A 15 37.91 -11.36 -15.52
N SER A 16 36.80 -12.08 -15.42
CA SER A 16 36.58 -13.34 -16.12
C SER A 16 36.37 -13.18 -17.63
N LYS A 17 36.13 -11.96 -18.14
CA LYS A 17 35.97 -11.68 -19.59
C LYS A 17 37.19 -10.99 -20.22
N CYS A 18 37.83 -10.03 -19.55
CA CYS A 18 38.96 -9.28 -20.12
C CYS A 18 40.30 -9.46 -19.37
N GLY A 19 40.37 -10.29 -18.33
CA GLY A 19 41.60 -10.62 -17.62
C GLY A 19 42.20 -9.52 -16.73
N LYS A 20 41.66 -8.30 -16.76
CA LYS A 20 42.15 -7.15 -15.96
C LYS A 20 42.11 -7.43 -14.47
N SER A 21 43.11 -6.92 -13.74
CA SER A 21 43.24 -7.06 -12.28
C SER A 21 43.32 -5.69 -11.62
N THR A 22 42.84 -5.60 -10.37
CA THR A 22 42.85 -4.35 -9.60
C THR A 22 44.27 -3.86 -9.32
N ALA A 23 45.22 -4.78 -9.12
CA ALA A 23 46.62 -4.47 -8.83
C ALA A 23 47.40 -3.87 -10.03
N LYS A 24 47.07 -4.26 -11.27
CA LYS A 24 47.81 -3.81 -12.46
C LYS A 24 47.17 -2.64 -13.20
N GLU A 25 45.85 -2.48 -13.13
CA GLU A 25 45.11 -1.57 -14.02
C GLU A 25 44.16 -0.59 -13.29
N ASN A 26 44.20 -0.53 -11.96
CA ASN A 26 43.35 0.36 -11.14
C ASN A 26 41.85 0.30 -11.50
N VAL A 27 41.34 -0.92 -11.71
CA VAL A 27 39.93 -1.18 -12.03
C VAL A 27 39.19 -1.82 -10.86
N SER A 28 37.96 -1.35 -10.59
CA SER A 28 37.05 -1.99 -9.65
C SER A 28 36.54 -3.33 -10.23
N LEU A 29 36.58 -4.40 -9.42
CA LEU A 29 36.06 -5.72 -9.76
C LEU A 29 34.76 -6.02 -9.00
N PHE A 30 33.76 -6.49 -9.71
CA PHE A 30 32.43 -6.81 -9.20
C PHE A 30 32.14 -8.30 -9.30
N ARG A 31 31.73 -8.90 -8.18
CA ARG A 31 31.40 -10.32 -8.09
C ARG A 31 30.07 -10.62 -8.76
N PHE A 32 29.98 -11.81 -9.33
CA PHE A 32 28.73 -12.41 -9.80
C PHE A 32 27.63 -12.29 -8.71
N PRO A 33 26.40 -11.84 -9.06
CA PRO A 33 25.32 -11.66 -8.08
C PRO A 33 24.89 -12.98 -7.42
N ASN A 34 24.47 -12.91 -6.16
CA ASN A 34 23.95 -14.10 -5.46
C ASN A 34 22.60 -14.53 -6.07
N PRO A 35 22.49 -15.78 -6.60
CA PRO A 35 21.25 -16.28 -7.19
C PRO A 35 20.15 -16.45 -6.13
N GLY A 36 19.09 -15.66 -6.26
CA GLY A 36 17.89 -15.72 -5.43
C GLY A 36 16.68 -15.19 -6.18
N VAL A 37 15.48 -15.39 -5.64
CA VAL A 37 14.19 -15.12 -6.32
C VAL A 37 14.10 -13.70 -6.91
N ARG A 38 14.75 -12.72 -6.27
CA ARG A 38 14.76 -11.31 -6.70
C ARG A 38 15.86 -10.94 -7.71
N ASN A 39 16.86 -11.81 -7.91
CA ASN A 39 18.05 -11.57 -8.75
C ASN A 39 18.12 -12.50 -9.96
N LEU A 40 17.17 -13.42 -10.15
CA LEU A 40 17.24 -14.48 -11.15
C LEU A 40 17.52 -13.94 -12.57
N LEU A 41 16.77 -12.91 -12.99
CA LEU A 41 16.97 -12.27 -14.29
C LEU A 41 18.37 -11.67 -14.45
N ARG A 42 18.88 -11.03 -13.40
CA ARG A 42 20.22 -10.44 -13.38
C ARG A 42 21.31 -11.51 -13.47
N CYS A 43 21.16 -12.62 -12.73
CA CYS A 43 22.10 -13.73 -12.77
C CYS A 43 22.12 -14.40 -14.14
N THR A 44 20.96 -14.57 -14.79
CA THR A 44 20.87 -15.11 -16.16
C THR A 44 21.60 -14.22 -17.17
N LEU A 45 21.41 -12.91 -17.10
CA LEU A 45 22.07 -11.96 -18.01
C LEU A 45 23.59 -11.90 -17.79
N TRP A 46 24.05 -11.94 -16.54
CA TRP A 46 25.47 -12.04 -16.21
C TRP A 46 26.10 -13.36 -16.68
N ALA A 47 25.40 -14.49 -16.51
CA ALA A 47 25.88 -15.80 -16.95
C ALA A 47 25.98 -15.86 -18.47
N LYS A 48 24.95 -15.38 -19.19
CA LYS A 48 24.94 -15.29 -20.66
C LYS A 48 26.06 -14.40 -21.19
N TYR A 49 26.39 -13.32 -20.49
CA TYR A 49 27.47 -12.41 -20.90
C TYR A 49 28.87 -13.02 -20.69
N LEU A 50 29.05 -13.81 -19.63
CA LEU A 50 30.32 -14.47 -19.31
C LEU A 50 30.57 -15.71 -20.18
N PHE A 51 29.52 -16.49 -20.45
CA PHE A 51 29.58 -17.75 -21.19
C PHE A 51 28.45 -17.80 -22.23
N PRO A 52 28.59 -17.08 -23.36
CA PRO A 52 27.53 -16.97 -24.37
C PRO A 52 27.23 -18.29 -25.11
N SER A 53 28.15 -19.26 -25.09
CA SER A 53 28.03 -20.57 -25.75
C SER A 53 27.40 -21.66 -24.88
N ASP A 54 27.12 -21.39 -23.60
CA ASP A 54 26.52 -22.35 -22.67
C ASP A 54 24.99 -22.19 -22.62
N GLU A 55 24.23 -23.22 -22.97
CA GLU A 55 22.75 -23.22 -22.91
C GLU A 55 22.20 -23.28 -21.48
N GLN A 56 23.05 -23.49 -20.47
CA GLN A 56 22.66 -23.65 -19.06
C GLN A 56 22.54 -22.33 -18.29
N HIS A 57 22.54 -21.17 -18.97
CA HIS A 57 22.52 -19.84 -18.33
C HIS A 57 21.28 -19.59 -17.44
N THR A 58 20.16 -20.26 -17.69
CA THR A 58 18.93 -20.21 -16.86
C THR A 58 18.94 -21.19 -15.68
N SER A 59 19.90 -22.12 -15.62
CA SER A 59 20.00 -23.12 -14.56
C SER A 59 20.46 -22.50 -13.23
N ILE A 60 19.67 -22.68 -12.18
CA ILE A 60 19.99 -22.19 -10.83
C ILE A 60 21.25 -22.88 -10.28
N ALA A 61 21.48 -24.16 -10.62
CA ALA A 61 22.67 -24.89 -10.20
C ALA A 61 23.95 -24.30 -10.82
N PHE A 62 23.89 -23.95 -12.10
CA PHE A 62 24.98 -23.28 -12.81
C PHE A 62 25.27 -21.89 -12.23
N GLN A 63 24.23 -21.09 -11.98
CA GLN A 63 24.38 -19.76 -11.37
C GLN A 63 24.96 -19.82 -9.94
N LYS A 64 24.58 -20.83 -9.14
CA LYS A 64 25.18 -21.08 -7.81
C LYS A 64 26.65 -21.44 -7.91
N LYS A 65 27.05 -22.23 -8.92
CA LYS A 65 28.46 -22.54 -9.20
C LYS A 65 29.26 -21.28 -9.54
N LEU A 66 28.77 -20.42 -10.43
CA LEU A 66 29.43 -19.16 -10.79
C LEU A 66 29.60 -18.21 -9.59
N TYR A 67 28.60 -18.15 -8.71
CA TYR A 67 28.68 -17.39 -7.47
C TYR A 67 29.73 -17.96 -6.51
N ALA A 68 29.73 -19.29 -6.31
CA ALA A 68 30.67 -20.00 -5.43
C ALA A 68 32.12 -19.88 -5.91
N GLU A 69 32.36 -19.89 -7.23
CA GLU A 69 33.67 -19.72 -7.85
C GLU A 69 34.20 -18.28 -7.82
N HIS A 70 33.46 -17.34 -7.22
CA HIS A 70 33.84 -15.91 -7.14
C HIS A 70 34.15 -15.30 -8.53
N ARG A 71 33.37 -15.65 -9.57
CA ARG A 71 33.55 -15.04 -10.90
C ARG A 71 33.32 -13.53 -10.84
N MET A 72 34.18 -12.75 -11.50
CA MET A 72 34.21 -11.28 -11.40
C MET A 72 34.18 -10.61 -12.79
N LEU A 73 33.58 -9.43 -12.88
CA LEU A 73 33.69 -8.51 -14.03
C LEU A 73 34.27 -7.17 -13.58
N CYS A 74 35.09 -6.51 -14.40
CA CYS A 74 35.58 -5.16 -14.11
C CYS A 74 34.57 -4.07 -14.51
N GLN A 75 34.78 -2.86 -13.99
CA GLN A 75 33.94 -1.68 -14.26
C GLN A 75 33.72 -1.36 -15.74
N ASN A 76 34.63 -1.76 -16.64
CA ASN A 76 34.54 -1.44 -18.07
C ASN A 76 33.44 -2.21 -18.81
N HIS A 77 32.82 -3.21 -18.17
CA HIS A 77 31.71 -3.96 -18.75
C HIS A 77 30.34 -3.36 -18.40
N PHE A 78 30.29 -2.22 -17.70
CA PHE A 78 29.07 -1.57 -17.24
C PHE A 78 29.01 -0.12 -17.70
N HIS A 79 27.81 0.42 -17.93
CA HIS A 79 27.63 1.83 -18.28
C HIS A 79 27.78 2.74 -17.06
N GLU A 80 28.05 4.03 -17.26
CA GLU A 80 28.19 4.97 -16.14
C GLU A 80 26.94 5.08 -15.27
N GLY A 81 25.76 4.88 -15.86
CA GLY A 81 24.48 4.83 -15.15
C GLY A 81 24.24 3.56 -14.33
N ASP A 82 25.08 2.52 -14.47
CA ASP A 82 24.97 1.27 -13.71
C ASP A 82 25.63 1.34 -12.31
N PHE A 83 26.33 2.43 -12.01
CA PHE A 83 27.00 2.64 -10.73
C PHE A 83 26.13 3.47 -9.78
N THR A 84 26.30 3.24 -8.48
CA THR A 84 25.55 3.96 -7.44
C THR A 84 25.99 5.42 -7.28
N ASP A 85 27.23 5.72 -7.67
CA ASP A 85 27.86 7.03 -7.60
C ASP A 85 28.99 7.15 -8.65
N GLY A 86 29.52 8.36 -8.81
CA GLY A 86 30.62 8.63 -9.74
C GLY A 86 31.97 8.00 -9.35
N THR A 87 32.07 7.34 -8.19
CA THR A 87 33.32 6.69 -7.74
C THR A 87 33.52 5.30 -8.34
N LYS A 88 32.50 4.75 -9.03
CA LYS A 88 32.51 3.43 -9.69
C LYS A 88 32.95 2.30 -8.73
N LYS A 89 32.64 2.42 -7.43
CA LYS A 89 32.96 1.42 -6.39
C LYS A 89 31.84 0.41 -6.13
N SER A 90 30.60 0.73 -6.49
CA SER A 90 29.45 -0.17 -6.34
C SER A 90 28.45 -0.08 -7.49
N LEU A 91 27.90 -1.24 -7.87
CA LEU A 91 26.88 -1.36 -8.91
C LEU A 91 25.47 -1.27 -8.34
N LEU A 92 24.55 -0.67 -9.10
CA LEU A 92 23.12 -0.71 -8.83
C LEU A 92 22.59 -2.15 -8.85
N ARG A 93 21.45 -2.37 -8.18
CA ARG A 93 20.81 -3.71 -8.15
C ARG A 93 20.31 -4.17 -9.51
N THR A 94 20.10 -3.26 -10.46
CA THR A 94 19.65 -3.51 -11.83
C THR A 94 20.81 -3.60 -12.84
N ALA A 95 22.05 -3.37 -12.41
CA ALA A 95 23.20 -3.32 -13.32
C ALA A 95 23.51 -4.67 -13.97
N VAL A 96 23.57 -4.67 -15.29
CA VAL A 96 23.90 -5.82 -16.15
C VAL A 96 25.02 -5.43 -17.11
N PRO A 97 25.94 -6.35 -17.43
CA PRO A 97 27.06 -6.04 -18.30
C PRO A 97 26.62 -5.93 -19.77
N HIS A 98 27.24 -5.02 -20.52
CA HIS A 98 26.94 -4.74 -21.93
C HIS A 98 28.17 -4.97 -22.82
N GLU A 99 27.96 -5.29 -24.09
CA GLU A 99 29.02 -5.33 -25.10
C GLU A 99 29.15 -3.93 -25.71
N ILE A 100 30.34 -3.34 -25.64
CA ILE A 100 30.59 -2.02 -26.23
C ILE A 100 30.85 -2.24 -27.73
N GLY A 101 29.82 -2.05 -28.55
CA GLY A 101 29.86 -1.97 -30.02
C GLY A 101 29.03 -0.77 -30.51
N PRO A 102 29.24 -0.29 -31.75
CA PRO A 102 28.82 1.04 -32.17
C PRO A 102 27.29 1.19 -32.21
N VAL A 103 26.85 2.37 -31.79
CA VAL A 103 25.46 2.79 -31.65
C VAL A 103 24.76 2.77 -33.02
N PHE A 104 23.74 1.92 -33.16
CA PHE A 104 22.67 2.08 -34.13
C PHE A 104 21.39 2.42 -33.36
N ILE A 105 20.79 3.57 -33.67
CA ILE A 105 19.48 3.97 -33.17
C ILE A 105 18.45 3.61 -34.25
N PRO A 106 17.52 2.68 -34.02
CA PRO A 106 16.28 2.64 -34.78
C PRO A 106 15.21 3.47 -34.08
N ALA A 107 14.49 4.26 -34.86
CA ALA A 107 13.41 5.12 -34.42
C ALA A 107 12.13 4.32 -34.09
N VAL A 108 11.54 4.65 -32.93
CA VAL A 108 10.12 4.71 -32.54
C VAL A 108 9.21 3.49 -32.80
N THR A 109 8.63 2.95 -31.72
CA THR A 109 7.16 2.92 -31.47
C THR A 109 6.86 2.37 -30.07
N LEU A 110 6.02 3.08 -29.30
CA LEU A 110 5.35 2.61 -28.07
C LEU A 110 4.12 1.79 -28.48
N PRO A 111 3.69 0.73 -27.74
CA PRO A 111 3.08 0.95 -26.42
C PRO A 111 3.16 -0.19 -25.37
N ASP A 112 2.70 0.16 -24.16
CA ASP A 112 2.11 -0.67 -23.10
C ASP A 112 2.93 -1.75 -22.39
N ASN A 113 3.56 -1.37 -21.26
CA ASN A 113 3.24 -1.83 -19.90
C ASN A 113 4.39 -1.54 -18.93
N LEU A 114 4.24 -0.51 -18.07
CA LEU A 114 5.15 -0.25 -16.96
C LEU A 114 4.45 -0.47 -15.61
N GLN A 115 4.82 -1.55 -14.93
CA GLN A 115 4.66 -1.66 -13.48
C GLN A 115 5.89 -1.08 -12.76
N PRO A 116 5.72 -0.24 -11.71
CA PRO A 116 6.83 0.28 -10.92
C PRO A 116 7.22 -0.62 -9.72
N GLY A 117 8.50 -1.02 -9.67
CA GLY A 117 9.20 -1.65 -8.53
C GLY A 117 10.01 -0.66 -7.66
N PRO A 118 10.59 -1.08 -6.52
CA PRO A 118 10.58 -0.30 -5.27
C PRO A 118 11.74 0.70 -5.11
N SER A 119 11.42 1.91 -4.65
CA SER A 119 12.41 2.92 -4.24
C SER A 119 12.67 2.84 -2.73
N HIS A 120 13.92 2.57 -2.35
CA HIS A 120 14.43 2.79 -0.99
C HIS A 120 14.39 4.30 -0.63
N ILE A 121 14.11 4.55 0.64
CA ILE A 121 13.88 5.86 1.28
C ILE A 121 15.22 6.39 1.80
N PRO A 122 15.68 7.60 1.43
CA PRO A 122 16.66 8.34 2.21
C PRO A 122 15.95 9.07 3.37
N GLN A 123 16.44 8.88 4.59
CA GLN A 123 16.04 9.67 5.76
C GLN A 123 16.61 11.11 5.67
N GLU A 124 15.85 12.09 6.15
CA GLU A 124 16.29 13.50 6.26
C GLU A 124 17.30 13.68 7.41
N PRO A 125 18.34 14.53 7.27
CA PRO A 125 19.27 14.82 8.36
C PRO A 125 18.65 15.74 9.40
N GLN A 126 18.75 15.36 10.68
CA GLN A 126 18.48 16.22 11.82
C GLN A 126 19.63 17.22 12.02
N ALA A 127 19.30 18.48 12.25
CA ALA A 127 20.27 19.54 12.55
C ALA A 127 20.61 19.53 14.06
N GLY A 128 21.87 19.23 14.40
CA GLY A 128 22.45 19.40 15.74
C GLY A 128 23.28 20.69 15.86
N PRO A 129 23.56 21.18 17.08
CA PRO A 129 24.13 22.49 17.32
C PRO A 129 25.64 22.54 17.01
N SER A 130 26.07 23.64 16.40
CA SER A 130 27.47 23.91 16.05
C SER A 130 28.29 24.28 17.30
N LYS A 131 29.29 23.44 17.63
CA LYS A 131 30.32 23.75 18.64
C LYS A 131 31.32 24.76 18.04
N ARG A 132 31.48 25.93 18.68
CA ARG A 132 32.61 26.85 18.44
C ARG A 132 33.80 26.40 19.29
N ILE A 133 34.99 26.38 18.69
CA ILE A 133 36.28 26.23 19.36
C ILE A 133 36.84 27.65 19.60
N PRO A 134 37.39 27.99 20.78
CA PRO A 134 38.05 29.28 21.00
C PRO A 134 39.51 29.26 20.53
N LEU A 135 39.94 30.32 19.83
CA LEU A 135 41.36 30.62 19.63
C LEU A 135 41.89 31.43 20.83
N ARG A 136 43.07 31.04 21.32
CA ARG A 136 43.86 31.71 22.36
C ARG A 136 44.57 32.96 21.80
N GLU A 137 44.51 34.03 22.57
CA GLU A 137 45.43 35.17 22.67
C GLU A 137 46.78 34.73 23.30
N ILE A 138 47.97 35.34 23.19
CA ILE A 138 48.52 36.65 22.73
C ILE A 138 50.04 36.42 22.46
N GLY A 139 50.65 37.26 21.62
CA GLY A 139 52.10 37.54 21.64
C GLY A 139 52.41 38.89 20.98
N ASN A 140 52.74 39.89 21.79
CA ASN A 140 52.98 41.30 21.42
C ASN A 140 54.28 41.54 20.63
N PHE A 141 54.27 42.54 19.75
CA PHE A 141 55.41 43.47 19.61
C PHE A 141 54.93 44.85 19.12
N GLN A 142 55.40 45.91 19.77
CA GLN A 142 55.05 47.31 19.53
C GLN A 142 55.89 47.91 18.40
N SER A 143 55.31 48.83 17.62
CA SER A 143 55.99 50.09 17.29
C SER A 143 54.96 51.19 16.96
N THR A 144 55.30 52.39 17.40
CA THR A 144 54.47 53.58 17.54
C THR A 144 54.75 54.54 16.40
N THR A 145 53.86 54.64 15.40
CA THR A 145 53.72 55.78 14.47
C THR A 145 52.49 55.51 13.58
N ASP A 146 51.26 55.72 14.05
CA ASP A 146 50.07 55.56 13.16
C ASP A 146 48.74 56.13 13.71
N VAL A 147 48.78 57.09 14.64
CA VAL A 147 47.55 57.51 15.35
C VAL A 147 46.62 58.39 14.50
N LEU A 148 47.12 59.06 13.45
CA LEU A 148 46.28 59.93 12.60
C LEU A 148 45.80 59.30 11.30
N GLU A 149 46.45 58.23 10.81
CA GLU A 149 46.02 57.48 9.61
C GLU A 149 45.08 56.31 9.96
N SER A 150 45.26 55.69 11.13
CA SER A 150 44.41 54.59 11.61
C SER A 150 42.96 55.00 11.92
N GLU A 151 42.73 56.23 12.39
CA GLU A 151 41.35 56.72 12.62
C GLU A 151 40.56 56.96 11.33
N LYS A 152 41.22 57.37 10.24
CA LYS A 152 40.58 57.52 8.92
C LYS A 152 40.27 56.16 8.30
N ILE A 153 41.21 55.21 8.37
CA ILE A 153 41.04 53.84 7.85
C ILE A 153 39.97 53.06 8.65
N ASP A 154 39.87 53.24 9.97
CA ASP A 154 38.84 52.59 10.80
C ASP A 154 37.44 53.20 10.58
N LYS A 155 37.34 54.51 10.37
CA LYS A 155 36.09 55.17 9.95
C LYS A 155 35.66 54.70 8.55
N GLU A 156 36.56 54.59 7.59
CA GLU A 156 36.27 54.07 6.25
C GLU A 156 35.87 52.58 6.27
N SER A 157 36.55 51.75 7.06
CA SER A 157 36.22 50.33 7.25
C SER A 157 34.84 50.12 7.92
N LYS A 158 34.49 50.94 8.93
CA LYS A 158 33.15 50.94 9.56
C LYS A 158 32.07 51.41 8.58
N THR A 159 32.38 52.39 7.74
CA THR A 159 31.45 52.93 6.74
C THR A 159 31.22 51.92 5.61
N TYR A 160 32.27 51.23 5.14
CA TYR A 160 32.19 50.15 4.17
C TYR A 160 31.37 48.95 4.68
N LYS A 161 31.56 48.55 5.94
CA LYS A 161 30.74 47.50 6.60
C LYS A 161 29.27 47.92 6.73
N LYS A 162 28.97 49.20 6.99
CA LYS A 162 27.59 49.72 6.94
C LYS A 162 27.01 49.66 5.53
N CYS A 163 27.75 50.12 4.52
CA CYS A 163 27.34 50.05 3.12
C CYS A 163 27.02 48.61 2.67
N LEU A 164 27.86 47.62 3.02
CA LEU A 164 27.59 46.22 2.75
C LEU A 164 26.29 45.72 3.41
N LYS A 165 26.03 46.10 4.67
CA LYS A 165 24.77 45.77 5.37
C LYS A 165 23.55 46.40 4.70
N TYR A 166 23.66 47.66 4.27
CA TYR A 166 22.59 48.34 3.52
C TYR A 166 22.39 47.71 2.15
N MET A 167 23.44 47.38 1.43
CA MET A 167 23.38 46.76 0.11
C MET A 167 22.76 45.34 0.19
N HIS A 168 23.10 44.58 1.22
CA HIS A 168 22.47 43.29 1.51
C HIS A 168 20.98 43.46 1.87
N SER A 169 20.63 44.48 2.66
CA SER A 169 19.24 44.81 3.00
C SER A 169 18.43 45.26 1.77
N VAL A 170 19.02 46.06 0.89
CA VAL A 170 18.40 46.49 -0.38
C VAL A 170 18.21 45.30 -1.31
N CYS A 171 19.17 44.37 -1.40
CA CYS A 171 19.02 43.13 -2.15
C CYS A 171 17.88 42.26 -1.58
N GLN A 172 17.81 42.13 -0.26
CA GLN A 172 16.72 41.41 0.42
C GLN A 172 15.36 42.08 0.20
N LEU A 173 15.28 43.41 0.26
CA LEU A 173 14.06 44.18 0.01
C LEU A 173 13.64 44.08 -1.46
N ARG A 174 14.56 44.20 -2.42
CA ARG A 174 14.30 43.98 -3.85
C ARG A 174 13.76 42.57 -4.12
N ASN A 175 14.35 41.55 -3.50
CA ASN A 175 13.86 40.18 -3.59
C ASN A 175 12.49 40.00 -2.93
N ARG A 176 12.21 40.70 -1.81
CA ARG A 176 10.88 40.74 -1.18
C ARG A 176 9.83 41.38 -2.09
N ILE A 177 10.15 42.53 -2.70
CA ILE A 177 9.25 43.24 -3.63
C ILE A 177 8.98 42.38 -4.87
N LYS A 178 10.01 41.76 -5.46
CA LYS A 178 9.86 40.84 -6.60
C LYS A 178 8.96 39.64 -6.24
N ASN A 179 9.14 39.06 -5.06
CA ASN A 179 8.29 37.97 -4.57
C ASN A 179 6.86 38.42 -4.25
N MET A 180 6.65 39.64 -3.74
CA MET A 180 5.31 40.19 -3.52
C MET A 180 4.59 40.48 -4.85
N LYS A 181 5.28 41.05 -5.85
CA LYS A 181 4.72 41.22 -7.21
C LYS A 181 4.34 39.89 -7.85
N LEU A 182 5.20 38.88 -7.76
CA LEU A 182 4.89 37.55 -8.27
C LEU A 182 3.69 36.92 -7.55
N LYS A 183 3.59 37.08 -6.22
CA LYS A 183 2.42 36.64 -5.44
C LYS A 183 1.14 37.36 -5.87
N LEU A 184 1.19 38.67 -6.12
CA LEU A 184 0.04 39.44 -6.59
C LEU A 184 -0.40 38.99 -7.99
N GLN A 185 0.55 38.75 -8.91
CA GLN A 185 0.26 38.21 -10.24
C GLN A 185 -0.33 36.79 -10.19
N LEU A 186 0.21 35.94 -9.31
CA LEU A 186 -0.25 34.56 -9.16
C LEU A 186 -1.62 34.49 -8.47
N ASN A 187 -1.86 35.38 -7.49
CA ASN A 187 -3.17 35.56 -6.86
C ASN A 187 -4.20 36.09 -7.86
N ALA A 188 -3.83 37.06 -8.69
CA ALA A 188 -4.66 37.57 -9.79
C ALA A 188 -4.96 36.49 -10.83
N LEU A 189 -4.04 35.56 -11.10
CA LEU A 189 -4.31 34.39 -11.94
C LEU A 189 -5.30 33.43 -11.27
N THR A 190 -5.14 33.12 -9.97
CA THR A 190 -6.11 32.31 -9.20
C THR A 190 -7.50 32.95 -9.08
N GLU A 191 -7.58 34.28 -9.06
CA GLU A 191 -8.84 35.05 -9.02
C GLU A 191 -9.35 35.43 -10.42
N SER A 192 -8.60 35.14 -11.48
CA SER A 192 -8.98 35.50 -12.83
C SER A 192 -10.28 34.81 -13.25
N ASN A 193 -11.15 35.57 -13.95
CA ASN A 193 -12.32 35.02 -14.63
C ASN A 193 -11.97 33.81 -15.51
N SER A 194 -10.73 33.71 -16.01
CA SER A 194 -10.24 32.61 -16.84
C SER A 194 -10.11 31.29 -16.08
N LEU A 195 -9.60 31.28 -14.84
CA LEU A 195 -9.55 30.04 -14.04
C LEU A 195 -10.93 29.64 -13.50
N ARG A 196 -11.83 30.60 -13.25
CA ARG A 196 -13.23 30.30 -12.94
C ARG A 196 -13.93 29.63 -14.13
N LYS A 197 -13.82 30.22 -15.33
CA LYS A 197 -14.30 29.63 -16.60
C LYS A 197 -13.68 28.26 -16.90
N LEU A 198 -12.40 28.07 -16.58
CA LEU A 198 -11.75 26.76 -16.74
C LEU A 198 -12.27 25.75 -15.70
N SER A 199 -12.49 26.19 -14.46
CA SER A 199 -13.03 25.35 -13.38
C SER A 199 -14.44 24.83 -13.66
N GLU A 200 -15.25 25.58 -14.43
CA GLU A 200 -16.56 25.14 -14.91
C GLU A 200 -16.49 24.00 -15.93
N LYS A 201 -15.36 23.88 -16.65
CA LYS A 201 -15.14 22.86 -17.71
C LYS A 201 -14.35 21.64 -17.24
N ILE A 202 -13.81 21.65 -16.03
CA ILE A 202 -12.99 20.56 -15.48
C ILE A 202 -13.61 19.99 -14.21
N SER A 203 -13.22 18.78 -13.83
CA SER A 203 -13.69 18.21 -12.56
C SER A 203 -13.26 19.05 -11.36
N PRO A 204 -14.09 19.17 -10.31
CA PRO A 204 -13.74 19.90 -9.08
C PRO A 204 -12.45 19.41 -8.44
N THR A 205 -12.20 18.09 -8.50
CA THR A 205 -10.96 17.46 -8.01
C THR A 205 -9.74 17.96 -8.76
N PHE A 206 -9.81 18.03 -10.10
CA PHE A 206 -8.71 18.51 -10.92
C PHE A 206 -8.48 20.02 -10.73
N ALA A 207 -9.55 20.81 -10.65
CA ALA A 207 -9.48 22.23 -10.32
C ALA A 207 -8.72 22.47 -9.01
N LEU A 208 -9.04 21.70 -7.98
CA LEU A 208 -8.39 21.78 -6.68
C LEU A 208 -6.89 21.40 -6.74
N LEU A 209 -6.55 20.36 -7.51
CA LEU A 209 -5.14 19.98 -7.73
C LEU A 209 -4.37 21.07 -8.46
N LEU A 210 -4.98 21.67 -9.50
CA LEU A 210 -4.39 22.76 -10.28
C LEU A 210 -4.16 24.00 -9.42
N GLN A 211 -5.15 24.41 -8.63
CA GLN A 211 -5.01 25.49 -7.65
C GLN A 211 -3.87 25.21 -6.66
N GLY A 212 -3.77 23.96 -6.18
CA GLY A 212 -2.68 23.50 -5.34
C GLY A 212 -1.31 23.58 -6.02
N GLN A 213 -1.23 23.30 -7.34
CA GLN A 213 0.00 23.46 -8.13
C GLN A 213 0.40 24.93 -8.21
N LEU A 214 -0.51 25.80 -8.64
CA LEU A 214 -0.29 27.23 -8.80
C LEU A 214 0.14 27.86 -7.47
N ARG A 215 -0.59 27.60 -6.39
CA ARG A 215 -0.28 28.16 -5.07
C ARG A 215 1.10 27.76 -4.55
N ASN A 216 1.58 26.57 -4.91
CA ASN A 216 2.86 26.04 -4.44
C ASN A 216 3.99 26.21 -5.47
N TYR A 217 3.69 26.83 -6.60
CA TYR A 217 4.68 27.18 -7.62
C TYR A 217 5.77 28.06 -7.03
N ASN A 218 7.03 27.74 -7.39
CA ASN A 218 8.23 28.42 -6.93
C ASN A 218 8.42 28.47 -5.40
N LYS A 219 7.65 27.69 -4.62
CA LYS A 219 7.84 27.56 -3.18
C LYS A 219 8.77 26.39 -2.88
N LYS A 220 9.75 26.65 -1.99
CA LYS A 220 10.57 25.61 -1.37
C LYS A 220 9.69 24.55 -0.72
N ILE A 221 10.15 23.30 -0.65
CA ILE A 221 9.39 22.16 -0.10
C ILE A 221 8.80 22.48 1.28
N THR A 222 9.57 23.09 2.17
CA THR A 222 9.16 23.52 3.52
C THR A 222 8.15 24.67 3.55
N GLY A 223 8.11 25.48 2.49
CA GLY A 223 7.20 26.61 2.34
C GLY A 223 5.86 26.27 1.69
N ARG A 224 5.67 25.04 1.21
CA ARG A 224 4.41 24.59 0.61
C ARG A 224 3.32 24.47 1.66
N ARG A 225 2.10 24.86 1.31
CA ARG A 225 0.93 24.83 2.19
C ARG A 225 -0.24 24.18 1.46
N TRP A 226 -1.07 23.45 2.20
CA TRP A 226 -2.13 22.59 1.69
C TRP A 226 -3.44 22.82 2.43
N THR A 227 -4.55 22.92 1.71
CA THR A 227 -5.90 22.98 2.30
C THR A 227 -6.33 21.60 2.80
N LYS A 228 -7.45 21.51 3.52
CA LYS A 228 -7.97 20.21 4.00
C LYS A 228 -8.42 19.35 2.81
N GLU A 229 -9.09 19.97 1.85
CA GLU A 229 -9.66 19.34 0.67
C GLU A 229 -8.55 18.77 -0.21
N GLU A 230 -7.46 19.54 -0.42
CA GLU A 230 -6.30 19.07 -1.18
C GLU A 230 -5.61 17.89 -0.50
N LYS A 231 -5.49 17.92 0.84
CA LYS A 231 -4.95 16.80 1.59
C LYS A 231 -5.85 15.57 1.48
N ILE A 232 -7.19 15.74 1.46
CA ILE A 232 -8.14 14.65 1.27
C ILE A 232 -7.99 14.04 -0.13
N VAL A 233 -7.91 14.85 -1.18
CA VAL A 233 -7.68 14.36 -2.55
C VAL A 233 -6.34 13.63 -2.67
N ALA A 234 -5.27 14.23 -2.14
CA ALA A 234 -3.95 13.60 -2.10
C ALA A 234 -3.95 12.30 -1.28
N LEU A 235 -4.70 12.26 -0.18
CA LEU A 235 -4.87 11.07 0.65
C LEU A 235 -5.59 9.95 -0.11
N ARG A 236 -6.63 10.26 -0.89
CA ARG A 236 -7.31 9.28 -1.76
C ARG A 236 -6.34 8.63 -2.74
N LEU A 237 -5.52 9.44 -3.42
CA LEU A 237 -4.49 8.94 -4.34
C LEU A 237 -3.45 8.08 -3.61
N PHE A 238 -2.96 8.56 -2.46
CA PHE A 238 -1.98 7.85 -1.64
C PHE A 238 -2.51 6.50 -1.13
N LYS A 239 -3.77 6.43 -0.69
CA LYS A 239 -4.41 5.20 -0.21
C LYS A 239 -4.65 4.20 -1.33
N ARG A 240 -4.95 4.66 -2.55
CA ARG A 240 -5.12 3.79 -3.71
C ARG A 240 -3.79 3.18 -4.17
N SER A 241 -2.73 3.98 -4.24
CA SER A 241 -1.39 3.49 -4.59
C SER A 241 -0.28 4.38 -3.99
N PRO A 242 0.33 3.96 -2.87
CA PRO A 242 1.45 4.69 -2.28
C PRO A 242 2.67 4.79 -3.19
N THR A 243 2.88 3.82 -4.08
CA THR A 243 3.99 3.81 -5.05
C THR A 243 3.75 4.83 -6.15
N CYS A 244 2.59 4.79 -6.80
CA CYS A 244 2.21 5.78 -7.81
C CYS A 244 2.18 7.20 -7.22
N TYR A 245 1.64 7.38 -6.01
CA TYR A 245 1.65 8.67 -5.34
C TYR A 245 3.06 9.23 -5.13
N ARG A 246 4.03 8.39 -4.74
CA ARG A 246 5.43 8.82 -4.62
C ARG A 246 6.06 9.21 -5.96
N LEU A 247 5.69 8.54 -7.06
CA LEU A 247 6.09 8.92 -8.41
C LEU A 247 5.48 10.28 -8.79
N LEU A 248 4.17 10.46 -8.60
CA LEU A 248 3.47 11.71 -8.88
C LEU A 248 4.04 12.88 -8.08
N ARG A 249 4.50 12.68 -6.84
CA ARG A 249 5.18 13.72 -6.05
C ARG A 249 6.47 14.26 -6.66
N ARG A 250 7.10 13.53 -7.60
CA ARG A 250 8.28 14.01 -8.33
C ARG A 250 7.90 14.95 -9.47
N LEU A 251 6.70 14.76 -10.03
CA LEU A 251 6.19 15.52 -11.17
C LEU A 251 5.32 16.71 -10.72
N PHE A 252 4.56 16.52 -9.64
CA PHE A 252 3.57 17.47 -9.14
C PHE A 252 3.88 17.88 -7.70
N TYR A 253 3.52 19.11 -7.36
CA TYR A 253 3.49 19.59 -5.99
C TYR A 253 2.36 18.88 -5.23
N LEU A 254 2.71 17.92 -4.40
CA LEU A 254 1.77 17.14 -3.60
C LEU A 254 2.24 16.99 -2.13
N PRO A 255 1.32 16.89 -1.15
CA PRO A 255 1.64 16.70 0.27
C PRO A 255 2.59 15.52 0.53
N SER A 256 3.43 15.62 1.55
CA SER A 256 4.27 14.48 1.91
C SER A 256 3.42 13.35 2.52
N PRO A 257 3.83 12.08 2.39
CA PRO A 257 3.17 10.98 3.09
C PRO A 257 3.09 11.21 4.61
N GLY A 258 4.09 11.88 5.19
CA GLY A 258 4.07 12.29 6.61
C GLY A 258 2.92 13.23 6.92
N THR A 259 2.69 14.27 6.09
CA THR A 259 1.53 15.16 6.22
C THR A 259 0.20 14.41 6.13
N LEU A 260 0.10 13.43 5.22
CA LEU A 260 -1.11 12.63 5.05
C LEU A 260 -1.35 11.67 6.24
N LYS A 261 -0.29 11.05 6.76
CA LYS A 261 -0.35 10.24 7.98
C LYS A 261 -0.74 11.10 9.19
N ALA A 262 -0.18 12.30 9.31
CA ALA A 262 -0.54 13.23 10.38
C ALA A 262 -2.01 13.67 10.30
N LEU A 263 -2.60 13.75 9.10
CA LEU A 263 -4.03 13.98 8.94
C LEU A 263 -4.85 12.78 9.46
N LEU A 264 -4.46 11.55 9.10
CA LEU A 264 -5.13 10.33 9.55
C LEU A 264 -5.06 10.15 11.07
N ASN A 265 -3.92 10.46 11.67
CA ASN A 265 -3.70 10.34 13.11
C ASN A 265 -4.61 11.25 13.96
N ARG A 266 -5.38 12.15 13.33
CA ARG A 266 -6.37 12.98 14.03
C ARG A 266 -7.71 12.27 14.24
N VAL A 267 -7.93 11.15 13.56
CA VAL A 267 -9.15 10.36 13.72
C VAL A 267 -8.82 9.23 14.69
N PRO A 268 -9.36 9.25 15.92
CA PRO A 268 -9.12 8.19 16.88
C PRO A 268 -9.86 6.92 16.42
N PHE A 269 -9.13 5.82 16.32
CA PHE A 269 -9.68 4.48 16.13
C PHE A 269 -9.30 3.66 17.35
N ALA A 270 -10.04 3.87 18.43
CA ALA A 270 -9.89 3.07 19.64
C ALA A 270 -10.64 1.75 19.49
N ILE A 271 -10.25 0.77 20.32
CA ILE A 271 -10.92 -0.53 20.41
C ILE A 271 -12.36 -0.31 20.89
N GLY A 272 -13.29 -1.05 20.30
CA GLY A 272 -14.72 -0.93 20.54
C GLY A 272 -15.46 -0.16 19.46
N ILE A 273 -16.49 0.56 19.88
CA ILE A 273 -17.39 1.29 18.98
C ILE A 273 -16.71 2.59 18.54
N THR A 274 -16.66 2.82 17.23
CA THR A 274 -15.99 3.99 16.66
C THR A 274 -16.94 5.18 16.59
N GLU A 275 -17.02 5.97 17.67
CA GLU A 275 -17.91 7.13 17.79
C GLU A 275 -17.82 8.12 16.61
N PRO A 276 -16.62 8.52 16.12
CA PRO A 276 -16.52 9.44 14.99
C PRO A 276 -17.19 8.90 13.71
N VAL A 277 -17.19 7.57 13.53
CA VAL A 277 -17.86 6.93 12.40
C VAL A 277 -19.37 6.96 12.57
N LEU A 278 -19.88 6.69 13.77
CA LEU A 278 -21.31 6.79 14.06
C LEU A 278 -21.84 8.21 13.89
N GLU A 279 -21.09 9.23 14.28
CA GLU A 279 -21.46 10.64 14.06
C GLU A 279 -21.57 10.97 12.56
N VAL A 280 -20.61 10.52 11.75
CA VAL A 280 -20.63 10.70 10.30
C VAL A 280 -21.82 9.96 9.69
N LEU A 281 -22.11 8.73 10.14
CA LEU A 281 -23.28 7.99 9.70
C LEU A 281 -24.58 8.71 10.09
N LYS A 282 -24.68 9.26 11.29
CA LYS A 282 -25.84 10.05 11.74
C LYS A 282 -26.07 11.28 10.87
N GLN A 283 -25.01 11.97 10.45
CA GLN A 283 -25.13 13.07 9.48
C GLN A 283 -25.54 12.57 8.09
N PHE A 284 -24.98 11.45 7.64
CA PHE A 284 -25.34 10.83 6.38
C PHE A 284 -26.83 10.46 6.33
N LEU A 285 -27.38 9.88 7.40
CA LEU A 285 -28.81 9.52 7.51
C LEU A 285 -29.75 10.71 7.35
N LYS A 286 -29.36 11.91 7.78
CA LYS A 286 -30.17 13.14 7.60
C LYS A 286 -30.34 13.54 6.14
N THR A 287 -29.41 13.13 5.28
CA THR A 287 -29.45 13.39 3.83
C THR A 287 -30.23 12.33 3.05
N GLN A 288 -30.54 11.20 3.69
CA GLN A 288 -31.22 10.07 3.06
C GLN A 288 -32.74 10.15 3.22
N GLN A 289 -33.46 9.53 2.29
CA GLN A 289 -34.89 9.33 2.43
C GLN A 289 -35.18 8.29 3.52
N ARG A 290 -36.30 8.43 4.24
CA ARG A 290 -36.67 7.50 5.30
C ARG A 290 -36.80 6.05 4.83
N SER A 291 -37.22 5.83 3.58
CA SER A 291 -37.31 4.50 2.97
C SER A 291 -35.95 3.81 2.90
N ASP A 292 -34.88 4.56 2.64
CA ASP A 292 -33.51 4.08 2.50
C ASP A 292 -32.80 3.84 3.84
N ASN A 293 -33.39 4.31 4.94
CA ASN A 293 -32.82 4.23 6.29
C ASN A 293 -33.05 2.87 6.95
N ASN A 294 -32.88 1.77 6.22
CA ASN A 294 -32.92 0.41 6.76
C ASN A 294 -31.61 -0.31 6.47
N TYR A 295 -31.05 -0.89 7.53
CA TYR A 295 -29.72 -1.44 7.54
C TYR A 295 -29.70 -2.83 8.17
N ILE A 296 -28.63 -3.57 7.86
CA ILE A 296 -28.27 -4.82 8.52
C ILE A 296 -26.97 -4.62 9.30
N LEU A 297 -26.85 -5.33 10.42
CA LEU A 297 -25.60 -5.42 11.18
C LEU A 297 -24.94 -6.76 10.87
N MET A 298 -23.81 -6.73 10.17
CA MET A 298 -23.03 -7.92 9.88
C MET A 298 -21.84 -7.99 10.83
N PHE A 299 -21.47 -9.20 11.26
CA PHE A 299 -20.27 -9.39 12.07
C PHE A 299 -19.58 -10.71 11.75
N ASP A 300 -18.26 -10.69 11.84
CA ASP A 300 -17.40 -11.85 11.59
C ASP A 300 -16.06 -11.69 12.31
N GLU A 301 -15.36 -12.81 12.52
CA GLU A 301 -14.02 -12.86 13.10
C GLU A 301 -12.95 -13.01 12.00
N ILE A 302 -11.89 -12.21 12.11
CA ILE A 302 -10.75 -12.24 11.17
C ILE A 302 -9.52 -12.73 11.91
N SER A 303 -8.88 -13.80 11.43
CA SER A 303 -7.61 -14.27 12.00
C SER A 303 -6.48 -13.25 11.80
N LEU A 304 -5.74 -13.01 12.86
CA LEU A 304 -4.60 -12.10 12.94
C LEU A 304 -3.31 -12.87 13.22
N LYS A 305 -2.19 -12.30 12.78
CA LYS A 305 -0.88 -12.73 13.26
C LYS A 305 -0.69 -12.20 14.68
N LYS A 306 -0.49 -13.12 15.64
CA LYS A 306 -0.12 -12.78 17.02
C LYS A 306 1.15 -11.93 17.03
N HIS A 307 1.06 -10.72 17.57
CA HIS A 307 2.17 -9.78 17.65
C HIS A 307 1.87 -8.71 18.71
N PHE A 308 2.92 -8.22 19.37
CA PHE A 308 2.84 -7.04 20.22
C PHE A 308 3.59 -5.89 19.55
N ASP A 309 2.95 -4.73 19.52
CA ASP A 309 3.53 -3.49 19.02
C ASP A 309 3.42 -2.43 20.12
N TYR A 310 4.50 -1.70 20.39
CA TYR A 310 4.41 -0.57 21.31
C TYR A 310 3.97 0.68 20.55
N ASN A 311 2.86 1.28 20.99
CA ASN A 311 2.36 2.55 20.48
C ASN A 311 2.87 3.71 21.37
N PRO A 312 3.92 4.44 20.94
CA PRO A 312 4.54 5.47 21.77
C PRO A 312 3.69 6.73 21.93
N LYS A 313 2.58 6.87 21.20
CA LYS A 313 1.71 8.05 21.30
C LYS A 313 0.72 7.94 22.44
N GLU A 314 0.11 6.77 22.58
CA GLU A 314 -0.86 6.47 23.63
C GLU A 314 -0.18 5.83 24.84
N ASP A 315 1.10 5.50 24.73
CA ASP A 315 1.88 4.76 25.74
C ASP A 315 1.23 3.40 26.09
N VAL A 316 0.81 2.68 25.06
CA VAL A 316 0.12 1.38 25.19
C VAL A 316 0.81 0.34 24.32
N ILE A 317 0.84 -0.90 24.80
CA ILE A 317 1.22 -2.07 24.00
C ILE A 317 -0.03 -2.58 23.27
N ASP A 318 -0.05 -2.48 21.95
CA ASP A 318 -1.07 -3.08 21.08
C ASP A 318 -0.83 -4.60 20.94
N GLY A 319 -1.89 -5.35 20.69
CA GLY A 319 -1.82 -6.81 20.45
C GLY A 319 -2.31 -7.69 21.60
N TYR A 320 -2.80 -7.09 22.68
CA TYR A 320 -3.55 -7.81 23.72
C TYR A 320 -5.00 -8.07 23.31
N GLN A 321 -5.60 -9.12 23.86
CA GLN A 321 -7.04 -9.32 23.82
C GLN A 321 -7.72 -8.16 24.58
N ASP A 322 -8.67 -7.54 23.90
CA ASP A 322 -9.35 -6.34 24.35
C ASP A 322 -10.78 -6.30 23.77
N HIS A 323 -11.75 -6.39 24.67
CA HIS A 323 -13.18 -6.31 24.37
C HIS A 323 -13.77 -4.95 24.76
N GLY A 324 -12.94 -3.91 24.83
CA GLY A 324 -13.35 -2.54 25.20
C GLY A 324 -13.87 -2.49 26.64
N ALA A 325 -15.09 -1.99 26.81
CA ALA A 325 -15.75 -1.90 28.13
C ALA A 325 -15.91 -3.27 28.83
N GLN A 326 -15.93 -4.36 28.06
CA GLN A 326 -16.03 -5.73 28.57
C GLN A 326 -14.69 -6.30 29.10
N GLY A 327 -13.65 -5.46 29.10
CA GLY A 327 -12.38 -5.74 29.74
C GLY A 327 -11.27 -6.14 28.77
N ARG A 328 -10.05 -6.00 29.28
CA ARG A 328 -8.79 -6.30 28.61
C ARG A 328 -8.05 -7.38 29.39
N SER A 329 -7.37 -8.28 28.69
CA SER A 329 -6.64 -9.39 29.31
C SER A 329 -5.21 -9.47 28.80
N PRO A 330 -4.26 -10.09 29.55
CA PRO A 330 -2.87 -10.22 29.13
C PRO A 330 -2.66 -11.23 27.99
N ASN A 331 -3.73 -11.85 27.47
CA ASN A 331 -3.63 -12.82 26.39
C ASN A 331 -3.32 -12.13 25.05
N VAL A 332 -2.54 -12.80 24.20
CA VAL A 332 -2.17 -12.29 22.88
C VAL A 332 -3.35 -12.41 21.92
N ALA A 333 -3.75 -11.30 21.30
CA ALA A 333 -4.80 -11.29 20.29
C ALA A 333 -4.41 -12.14 19.08
N SER A 334 -5.34 -12.99 18.65
CA SER A 334 -5.21 -13.83 17.45
C SER A 334 -6.36 -13.64 16.47
N HIS A 335 -7.43 -12.96 16.88
CA HIS A 335 -8.59 -12.68 16.04
C HIS A 335 -9.06 -11.24 16.26
N ALA A 336 -9.59 -10.60 15.23
CA ALA A 336 -10.35 -9.36 15.31
C ALA A 336 -11.82 -9.65 15.03
N LEU A 337 -12.69 -9.35 15.99
CA LEU A 337 -14.13 -9.37 15.80
C LEU A 337 -14.55 -8.00 15.24
N VAL A 338 -15.17 -7.96 14.06
CA VAL A 338 -15.52 -6.71 13.38
C VAL A 338 -17.02 -6.66 13.12
N PHE A 339 -17.62 -5.50 13.43
CA PHE A 339 -19.04 -5.22 13.18
C PHE A 339 -19.18 -4.14 12.11
N MET A 340 -20.03 -4.41 11.12
CA MET A 340 -20.26 -3.54 9.98
C MET A 340 -21.75 -3.30 9.76
N VAL A 341 -22.11 -2.03 9.57
CA VAL A 341 -23.45 -1.66 9.12
C VAL A 341 -23.49 -1.68 7.60
N ALA A 342 -24.48 -2.36 7.02
CA ALA A 342 -24.70 -2.38 5.58
C ALA A 342 -26.12 -1.94 5.24
N GLY A 343 -26.28 -1.08 4.23
CA GLY A 343 -27.59 -0.61 3.76
C GLY A 343 -28.33 -1.70 2.99
N ILE A 344 -29.64 -1.80 3.20
CA ILE A 344 -30.50 -2.76 2.46
C ILE A 344 -30.78 -2.23 1.05
N ARG A 345 -31.18 -0.96 0.93
CA ARG A 345 -31.48 -0.34 -0.39
C ARG A 345 -30.29 0.40 -0.99
N LYS A 346 -29.38 0.91 -0.16
CA LYS A 346 -28.19 1.64 -0.59
C LYS A 346 -26.96 0.77 -0.43
N THR A 347 -26.03 0.89 -1.38
CA THR A 347 -24.73 0.22 -1.39
C THR A 347 -23.73 0.90 -0.42
N VAL A 348 -24.15 1.08 0.82
CA VAL A 348 -23.34 1.65 1.90
C VAL A 348 -22.91 0.52 2.81
N LYS A 349 -21.60 0.45 3.10
CA LYS A 349 -21.01 -0.49 4.04
C LYS A 349 -19.98 0.25 4.89
N GLN A 350 -20.12 0.18 6.20
CA GLN A 350 -19.25 0.92 7.11
C GLN A 350 -18.96 0.08 8.37
N PRO A 351 -17.69 -0.29 8.61
CA PRO A 351 -17.28 -0.83 9.91
C PRO A 351 -17.57 0.19 11.01
N ILE A 352 -18.22 -0.24 12.08
CA ILE A 352 -18.62 0.62 13.20
C ILE A 352 -17.98 0.22 14.53
N ALA A 353 -17.55 -1.04 14.68
CA ALA A 353 -16.89 -1.50 15.88
C ALA A 353 -15.89 -2.61 15.58
N HIS A 354 -14.85 -2.71 16.41
CA HIS A 354 -13.89 -3.80 16.34
C HIS A 354 -13.33 -4.13 17.73
N PHE A 355 -13.05 -5.40 17.96
CA PHE A 355 -12.51 -5.94 19.20
C PHE A 355 -11.44 -6.99 18.92
N PHE A 356 -10.59 -7.27 19.88
CA PHE A 356 -9.50 -8.26 19.74
C PHE A 356 -9.70 -9.43 20.70
N SER A 357 -9.63 -10.66 20.17
CA SER A 357 -9.85 -11.90 20.94
C SER A 357 -8.61 -12.82 20.86
N SER A 358 -8.29 -13.51 21.95
CA SER A 358 -7.27 -14.58 21.98
C SER A 358 -7.91 -15.94 21.69
N GLY A 359 -8.49 -16.09 20.49
CA GLY A 359 -9.30 -17.24 20.07
C GLY A 359 -10.72 -16.79 19.75
N PHE A 360 -11.66 -17.74 19.70
CA PHE A 360 -13.07 -17.42 19.55
C PHE A 360 -13.59 -16.71 20.80
N SER A 361 -14.33 -15.63 20.58
CA SER A 361 -15.02 -14.93 21.66
C SER A 361 -15.99 -15.90 22.37
N THR A 362 -16.21 -15.79 23.69
CA THR A 362 -17.26 -16.60 24.34
C THR A 362 -18.63 -16.11 23.90
N ALA A 363 -19.61 -17.02 23.78
CA ALA A 363 -20.96 -16.66 23.34
C ALA A 363 -21.63 -15.59 24.23
N ASP A 364 -21.43 -15.65 25.56
CA ASP A 364 -21.94 -14.64 26.49
C ASP A 364 -21.36 -13.26 26.21
N ARG A 365 -20.05 -13.18 25.96
CA ARG A 365 -19.39 -11.91 25.61
C ARG A 365 -19.90 -11.37 24.29
N LEU A 366 -20.01 -12.22 23.27
CA LEU A 366 -20.52 -11.81 21.97
C LEU A 366 -21.96 -11.29 22.06
N ALA A 367 -22.81 -11.94 22.86
CA ALA A 367 -24.17 -11.49 23.10
C ALA A 367 -24.22 -10.09 23.74
N VAL A 368 -23.36 -9.83 24.74
CA VAL A 368 -23.25 -8.51 25.37
C VAL A 368 -22.78 -7.45 24.37
N LEU A 369 -21.70 -7.73 23.62
CA LEU A 369 -21.18 -6.81 22.60
C LEU A 369 -22.22 -6.51 21.51
N LEU A 370 -22.92 -7.54 21.01
CA LEU A 370 -23.96 -7.36 19.99
C LEU A 370 -25.08 -6.47 20.52
N LYS A 371 -25.50 -6.67 21.78
CA LYS A 371 -26.50 -5.82 22.43
C LYS A 371 -26.00 -4.38 22.49
N GLU A 372 -24.83 -4.10 23.06
CA GLU A 372 -24.27 -2.74 23.18
C GLU A 372 -24.18 -2.01 21.84
N ILE A 373 -23.72 -2.70 20.79
CA ILE A 373 -23.58 -2.14 19.45
C ILE A 373 -24.94 -1.82 18.84
N LEU A 374 -25.92 -2.72 18.98
CA LEU A 374 -27.28 -2.46 18.53
C LEU A 374 -27.91 -1.26 19.25
N GLN A 375 -27.68 -1.14 20.56
CA GLN A 375 -28.14 0.02 21.33
C GLN A 375 -27.55 1.33 20.80
N GLN A 376 -26.25 1.35 20.52
CA GLN A 376 -25.58 2.54 19.98
C GLN A 376 -26.01 2.87 18.54
N CYS A 377 -26.26 1.86 17.71
CA CYS A 377 -26.85 2.05 16.39
C CYS A 377 -28.23 2.75 16.49
N PHE A 378 -29.11 2.27 17.37
CA PHE A 378 -30.43 2.86 17.55
C PHE A 378 -30.37 4.28 18.12
N ALA A 379 -29.50 4.54 19.10
CA ALA A 379 -29.27 5.88 19.64
C ALA A 379 -28.75 6.87 18.57
N SER A 380 -28.03 6.35 17.58
CA SER A 380 -27.53 7.14 16.43
C SER A 380 -28.57 7.33 15.32
N GLY A 381 -29.77 6.76 15.46
CA GLY A 381 -30.83 6.82 14.45
C GLY A 381 -30.68 5.81 13.31
N ILE A 382 -29.77 4.84 13.43
CA ILE A 382 -29.57 3.76 12.45
C ILE A 382 -30.60 2.67 12.74
N ASN A 383 -31.53 2.45 11.80
CA ASN A 383 -32.51 1.38 11.93
C ASN A 383 -31.93 0.05 11.44
N ILE A 384 -31.60 -0.83 12.37
CA ILE A 384 -31.15 -2.20 12.08
C ILE A 384 -32.37 -3.13 12.02
N SER A 385 -32.59 -3.77 10.87
CA SER A 385 -33.68 -4.72 10.66
C SER A 385 -33.26 -6.19 10.79
N ALA A 386 -31.98 -6.48 10.56
CA ALA A 386 -31.44 -7.83 10.67
C ALA A 386 -29.97 -7.84 11.12
N THR A 387 -29.55 -8.95 11.74
CA THR A 387 -28.15 -9.29 11.95
C THR A 387 -27.71 -10.39 10.99
N VAL A 388 -26.45 -10.39 10.55
CA VAL A 388 -25.89 -11.44 9.70
C VAL A 388 -24.54 -11.91 10.25
N CYS A 389 -24.38 -13.22 10.43
CA CYS A 389 -23.12 -13.86 10.84
C CYS A 389 -22.94 -15.22 10.16
N ASP A 390 -21.80 -15.88 10.36
CA ASP A 390 -21.64 -17.27 9.95
C ASP A 390 -22.41 -18.24 10.88
N MET A 391 -22.28 -19.55 10.66
CA MET A 391 -23.00 -20.58 11.42
C MET A 391 -22.14 -21.25 12.51
N ASP A 392 -21.08 -20.59 12.99
CA ASP A 392 -20.25 -21.16 14.04
C ASP A 392 -21.05 -21.37 15.36
N GLY A 393 -20.52 -22.23 16.24
CA GLY A 393 -21.20 -22.60 17.48
C GLY A 393 -21.36 -21.43 18.47
N VAL A 394 -20.38 -20.53 18.53
CA VAL A 394 -20.39 -19.33 19.37
C VAL A 394 -21.44 -18.36 18.86
N ASN A 395 -21.46 -18.07 17.56
CA ASN A 395 -22.42 -17.16 16.94
C ASN A 395 -23.86 -17.63 17.17
N ARG A 396 -24.14 -18.91 16.89
CA ARG A 396 -25.46 -19.50 17.17
C ARG A 396 -25.84 -19.41 18.65
N ARG A 397 -24.91 -19.71 19.55
CA ARG A 397 -25.18 -19.64 21.00
C ARG A 397 -25.42 -18.20 21.47
N ALA A 398 -24.68 -17.23 20.95
CA ALA A 398 -24.85 -15.81 21.29
C ALA A 398 -26.23 -15.29 20.85
N LEU A 399 -26.68 -15.64 19.64
CA LEU A 399 -28.03 -15.30 19.17
C LEU A 399 -29.11 -15.97 20.03
N SER A 400 -28.90 -17.22 20.43
CA SER A 400 -29.80 -17.94 21.34
C SER A 400 -29.88 -17.30 22.73
N ILE A 401 -28.75 -16.84 23.29
CA ILE A 401 -28.72 -16.07 24.56
C ILE A 401 -29.57 -14.80 24.44
N LEU A 402 -29.62 -14.18 23.26
CA LEU A 402 -30.43 -13.00 22.98
C LEU A 402 -31.91 -13.31 22.62
N GLY A 403 -32.30 -14.58 22.66
CA GLY A 403 -33.68 -15.04 22.49
C GLY A 403 -34.03 -15.63 21.12
N ALA A 404 -33.08 -15.71 20.18
CA ALA A 404 -33.35 -16.31 18.87
C ALA A 404 -33.51 -17.84 18.98
N THR A 405 -34.50 -18.37 18.28
CA THR A 405 -34.79 -19.81 18.15
C THR A 405 -35.01 -20.17 16.69
N VAL A 406 -35.18 -21.46 16.39
CA VAL A 406 -35.43 -21.92 15.01
C VAL A 406 -36.81 -21.44 14.53
N GLU A 407 -37.80 -21.50 15.41
CA GLU A 407 -39.18 -21.11 15.13
C GLU A 407 -39.35 -19.58 15.16
N ARG A 408 -38.59 -18.91 16.02
CA ARG A 408 -38.56 -17.45 16.15
C ARG A 408 -37.13 -16.93 16.00
N PRO A 409 -36.63 -16.73 14.76
CA PRO A 409 -35.28 -16.24 14.49
C PRO A 409 -35.17 -14.72 14.68
N TYR A 410 -35.59 -14.24 15.85
CA TYR A 410 -35.63 -12.83 16.21
C TYR A 410 -34.94 -12.62 17.56
N ILE A 411 -34.17 -11.54 17.65
CA ILE A 411 -33.68 -11.00 18.92
C ILE A 411 -34.43 -9.70 19.22
N THR A 412 -34.64 -9.40 20.50
CA THR A 412 -35.31 -8.14 20.91
C THR A 412 -34.31 -7.23 21.62
N VAL A 413 -34.11 -6.03 21.08
CA VAL A 413 -33.26 -4.99 21.67
C VAL A 413 -34.00 -3.66 21.63
N HIS A 414 -34.19 -2.99 22.79
CA HIS A 414 -34.99 -1.75 22.92
C HIS A 414 -36.40 -1.85 22.30
N ASN A 415 -37.12 -2.93 22.59
CA ASN A 415 -38.46 -3.18 22.05
C ASN A 415 -38.54 -3.21 20.50
N LYS A 416 -37.39 -3.42 19.83
CA LYS A 416 -37.33 -3.68 18.40
C LYS A 416 -36.95 -5.13 18.17
N GLU A 417 -37.74 -5.81 17.37
CA GLU A 417 -37.41 -7.14 16.86
C GLU A 417 -36.46 -7.03 15.68
N ILE A 418 -35.40 -7.83 15.71
CA ILE A 418 -34.34 -7.85 14.70
C ILE A 418 -34.21 -9.29 14.22
N VAL A 419 -34.33 -9.51 12.91
CA VAL A 419 -34.21 -10.83 12.31
C VAL A 419 -32.76 -11.30 12.37
N THR A 420 -32.52 -12.55 12.76
CA THR A 420 -31.18 -13.15 12.72
C THR A 420 -31.02 -14.00 11.47
N LEU A 421 -30.06 -13.65 10.63
CA LEU A 421 -29.75 -14.35 9.38
C LEU A 421 -28.34 -14.95 9.45
N PHE A 422 -28.14 -16.06 8.74
CA PHE A 422 -26.83 -16.65 8.53
C PHE A 422 -26.31 -16.37 7.11
N ASP A 423 -24.99 -16.36 6.94
CA ASP A 423 -24.34 -16.22 5.64
C ASP A 423 -24.73 -17.37 4.69
N THR A 424 -25.59 -17.07 3.72
CA THR A 424 -26.10 -18.06 2.75
C THR A 424 -24.99 -18.77 1.97
N PRO A 425 -23.97 -18.07 1.42
CA PRO A 425 -22.76 -18.72 0.91
C PRO A 425 -22.12 -19.74 1.84
N HIS A 426 -22.01 -19.45 3.14
CA HIS A 426 -21.50 -20.41 4.13
C HIS A 426 -22.41 -21.64 4.25
N LEU A 427 -23.74 -21.44 4.31
CA LEU A 427 -24.71 -22.53 4.35
C LEU A 427 -24.59 -23.45 3.13
N VAL A 428 -24.47 -22.89 1.93
CA VAL A 428 -24.31 -23.68 0.69
C VAL A 428 -23.00 -24.48 0.70
N LYS A 429 -21.90 -23.89 1.19
CA LYS A 429 -20.63 -24.62 1.36
C LYS A 429 -20.77 -25.76 2.37
N CYS A 430 -21.43 -25.53 3.50
CA CYS A 430 -21.69 -26.57 4.51
C CYS A 430 -22.55 -27.70 3.92
N PHE A 431 -23.62 -27.37 3.23
CA PHE A 431 -24.48 -28.34 2.55
C PHE A 431 -23.69 -29.20 1.56
N ARG A 432 -22.92 -28.57 0.67
CA ARG A 432 -22.05 -29.28 -0.28
C ARG A 432 -21.06 -30.20 0.44
N ASN A 433 -20.41 -29.74 1.50
CA ASN A 433 -19.43 -30.54 2.25
C ASN A 433 -20.09 -31.75 2.93
N LEU A 434 -21.29 -31.57 3.48
CA LEU A 434 -22.06 -32.66 4.06
C LEU A 434 -22.50 -33.65 2.98
N PHE A 435 -22.99 -33.17 1.83
CA PHE A 435 -23.43 -34.02 0.73
C PHE A 435 -22.29 -34.80 0.06
N LEU A 436 -21.08 -34.26 0.07
CA LEU A 436 -19.87 -34.98 -0.36
C LEU A 436 -19.52 -36.17 0.55
N LYS A 437 -19.87 -36.08 1.83
CA LYS A 437 -19.50 -37.06 2.86
C LYS A 437 -20.61 -38.05 3.17
N TYR A 438 -21.87 -37.62 3.05
CA TYR A 438 -23.04 -38.36 3.45
C TYR A 438 -24.10 -38.31 2.36
N ASP A 439 -24.85 -39.40 2.24
CA ASP A 439 -26.04 -39.46 1.40
C ASP A 439 -27.21 -38.74 2.08
N ILE A 440 -28.12 -38.18 1.29
CA ILE A 440 -29.30 -37.46 1.79
C ILE A 440 -30.53 -38.30 1.54
N GLU A 441 -31.25 -38.65 2.60
CA GLU A 441 -32.57 -39.24 2.49
C GLU A 441 -33.60 -38.16 2.15
N CYS A 442 -34.29 -38.33 1.02
CA CYS A 442 -35.27 -37.39 0.50
C CYS A 442 -36.64 -38.08 0.44
N THR A 443 -37.68 -37.40 0.88
CA THR A 443 -39.05 -37.79 0.53
C THR A 443 -39.32 -37.46 -0.94
N THR A 444 -39.76 -38.44 -1.72
CA THR A 444 -40.08 -38.26 -3.13
C THR A 444 -41.57 -37.92 -3.30
N ASN A 445 -41.89 -37.31 -4.44
CA ASN A 445 -43.28 -37.03 -4.85
C ASN A 445 -43.98 -38.28 -5.42
N ILE A 446 -43.27 -39.42 -5.48
CA ILE A 446 -43.80 -40.70 -5.93
C ILE A 446 -44.46 -41.34 -4.71
N SER A 447 -45.78 -41.51 -4.75
CA SER A 447 -46.54 -42.16 -3.69
C SER A 447 -47.23 -43.40 -4.25
N SER A 448 -47.23 -44.46 -3.46
CA SER A 448 -48.05 -45.65 -3.66
C SER A 448 -48.78 -45.89 -2.34
N GLU A 449 -50.11 -46.07 -2.40
CA GLU A 449 -50.94 -46.36 -1.23
C GLU A 449 -50.74 -45.37 -0.06
N ASP A 450 -50.84 -44.07 -0.33
CA ASP A 450 -50.74 -42.96 0.66
C ASP A 450 -49.42 -42.87 1.44
N LYS A 451 -48.39 -43.64 1.08
CA LYS A 451 -47.03 -43.51 1.62
C LYS A 451 -46.15 -42.76 0.62
N LYS A 452 -45.57 -41.63 1.07
CA LYS A 452 -44.54 -40.92 0.30
C LYS A 452 -43.33 -41.85 0.14
N GLY A 453 -42.90 -42.07 -1.09
CA GLY A 453 -41.69 -42.79 -1.40
C GLY A 453 -40.49 -42.13 -0.74
N LYS A 454 -39.50 -42.95 -0.36
CA LYS A 454 -38.20 -42.49 0.14
C LYS A 454 -37.16 -42.73 -0.95
N GLY A 455 -36.37 -41.72 -1.24
CA GLY A 455 -35.24 -41.77 -2.16
C GLY A 455 -33.96 -41.38 -1.45
N VAL A 456 -32.83 -41.76 -2.02
CA VAL A 456 -31.51 -41.38 -1.49
C VAL A 456 -30.78 -40.60 -2.57
N ALA A 457 -30.46 -39.34 -2.30
CA ALA A 457 -29.56 -38.56 -3.13
C ALA A 457 -28.12 -38.88 -2.72
N LYS A 458 -27.27 -39.21 -3.70
CA LYS A 458 -25.86 -39.53 -3.50
C LYS A 458 -24.98 -38.62 -4.35
N TRP A 459 -23.76 -38.38 -3.91
CA TRP A 459 -22.78 -37.65 -4.71
C TRP A 459 -22.43 -38.39 -6.02
N SER A 460 -22.49 -39.73 -6.02
CA SER A 460 -22.28 -40.53 -7.24
C SER A 460 -23.27 -40.18 -8.34
N HIS A 461 -24.54 -39.88 -8.02
CA HIS A 461 -25.53 -39.50 -9.03
C HIS A 461 -25.12 -38.24 -9.81
N ILE A 462 -24.44 -37.28 -9.16
CA ILE A 462 -23.90 -36.10 -9.84
C ILE A 462 -22.73 -36.48 -10.76
N LYS A 463 -21.85 -37.38 -10.30
CA LYS A 463 -20.72 -37.88 -11.11
C LYS A 463 -21.21 -38.64 -12.34
N ASP A 464 -22.16 -39.55 -12.15
CA ASP A 464 -22.76 -40.36 -13.21
C ASP A 464 -23.42 -39.45 -14.26
N PHE A 465 -24.18 -38.45 -13.81
CA PHE A 465 -24.77 -37.44 -14.70
C PHE A 465 -23.70 -36.68 -15.48
N PHE A 466 -22.64 -36.22 -14.81
CA PHE A 466 -21.52 -35.51 -15.45
C PHE A 466 -20.81 -36.38 -16.51
N GLU A 467 -20.61 -37.67 -16.23
CA GLU A 467 -20.01 -38.60 -17.18
C GLU A 467 -20.91 -38.85 -18.41
N ILE A 468 -22.21 -38.97 -18.20
CA ILE A 468 -23.20 -39.12 -19.29
C ILE A 468 -23.23 -37.85 -20.14
N ASP A 469 -23.28 -36.68 -19.50
CA ASP A 469 -23.37 -35.39 -20.20
C ASP A 469 -22.10 -35.12 -21.03
N ASN A 470 -20.91 -35.39 -20.49
CA ASN A 470 -19.66 -35.29 -21.24
C ASN A 470 -19.61 -36.21 -22.46
N LYS A 471 -20.09 -37.46 -22.31
CA LYS A 471 -20.16 -38.40 -23.45
C LYS A 471 -21.11 -37.87 -24.54
N ASN A 472 -22.23 -37.29 -24.13
CA ASN A 472 -23.20 -36.70 -25.06
C ASN A 472 -22.66 -35.45 -25.75
N GLN A 473 -21.89 -34.60 -25.05
CA GLN A 473 -21.26 -33.43 -25.65
C GLN A 473 -20.28 -33.80 -26.77
N ILE A 474 -19.47 -34.85 -26.58
CA ILE A 474 -18.60 -35.39 -27.62
C ILE A 474 -19.40 -35.87 -28.84
N LEU A 475 -20.56 -36.52 -28.61
CA LEU A 475 -21.45 -36.95 -29.69
C LEU A 475 -22.05 -35.75 -30.45
N TYR A 476 -22.51 -34.71 -29.76
CA TYR A 476 -23.03 -33.51 -30.39
C TYR A 476 -21.98 -32.78 -31.23
N GLU A 477 -20.74 -32.67 -30.73
CA GLU A 477 -19.62 -32.05 -31.46
C GLU A 477 -19.21 -32.88 -32.69
N ALA A 478 -19.20 -34.21 -32.58
CA ALA A 478 -18.94 -35.11 -33.70
C ALA A 478 -20.04 -35.03 -34.77
N SER A 479 -21.32 -35.00 -34.38
CA SER A 479 -22.46 -34.84 -35.29
C SER A 479 -22.46 -33.47 -35.97
N ALA A 480 -22.17 -32.38 -35.25
CA ALA A 480 -22.06 -31.03 -35.81
C ALA A 480 -20.89 -30.91 -36.80
N SER A 481 -19.76 -31.56 -36.50
CA SER A 481 -18.59 -31.62 -37.38
C SER A 481 -18.87 -32.43 -38.66
N ALA A 482 -19.60 -33.54 -38.54
CA ALA A 482 -20.06 -34.33 -39.67
C ALA A 482 -21.06 -33.58 -40.56
N LEU A 483 -21.98 -32.81 -39.97
CA LEU A 483 -22.92 -31.96 -40.70
C LEU A 483 -22.20 -30.83 -41.45
N LYS A 484 -21.24 -30.16 -40.80
CA LYS A 484 -20.40 -29.13 -41.45
C LYS A 484 -19.60 -29.69 -42.62
N ARG A 485 -19.05 -30.91 -42.50
CA ARG A 485 -18.35 -31.59 -43.61
C ARG A 485 -19.31 -31.92 -44.75
N LYS A 486 -20.51 -32.44 -44.47
CA LYS A 486 -21.54 -32.70 -45.49
C LYS A 486 -22.00 -31.42 -46.21
N MET A 487 -22.25 -30.33 -45.48
CA MET A 487 -22.61 -29.04 -46.09
C MET A 487 -21.48 -28.46 -46.95
N LYS A 488 -20.21 -28.63 -46.53
CA LYS A 488 -19.05 -28.17 -47.32
C LYS A 488 -18.86 -28.97 -48.62
N ILE A 489 -19.22 -30.26 -48.62
CA ILE A 489 -19.22 -31.10 -49.83
C ILE A 489 -20.37 -30.71 -50.77
N ILE A 490 -21.54 -30.37 -50.23
CA ILE A 490 -22.69 -29.92 -51.02
C ILE A 490 -22.44 -28.54 -51.65
N MET A 491 -21.73 -27.63 -50.97
CA MET A 491 -21.40 -26.29 -51.49
C MET A 491 -20.22 -26.27 -52.49
N HIS A 492 -19.54 -27.39 -52.71
CA HIS A 492 -18.45 -27.55 -53.70
C HIS A 492 -18.81 -28.44 -54.88
N LYS A 493 -20.08 -28.89 -54.97
CA LYS A 493 -20.70 -29.38 -56.19
C LYS A 493 -21.64 -28.31 -56.70
#